data_AF-A0A6J0W2A9-F1
#
_entry.id   AF-A0A6J0W2A9-F1
#
_cell.length_a   1.000
_cell.length_b   1.000
_cell.length_c   1.000
_cell.angle_alpha   90.00
_cell.angle_beta   90.00
_cell.angle_gamma   90.00
#
_symmetry.space_group_name_H-M   'P 1'
#
loop_
_entity.id
_entity.type
_entity.pdbx_description
1 polymer ?
#
loop_
_entity_poly.entity_id
_entity_poly.type
_entity_poly.pdbx_seq_one_letter_code
_entity_poly.pdbx_strand_id
1 'polypeptide(L)'
;MPFPKLFHVLMLIVQSLSEIQIIKYRKDWNDTKSKYTLTETPQLHAAQEAARILDQYLYKESWEKQKATGYILPPDAVPFVHAHHSGDVQSELKYKAEHVKQKGHYVGVPTMRDDPKLVWFEHAGQIQNDRLYKENYHKTKAKIHIPPDMVSVLAAKEGQALASDIDYRNYLHQWICHPDQNDVIQARKAYDLQSDNIYKADLEWLRGIGWIPLDSVDHVRVTRNQEMVNQIKYKKDALANYPNFTSVVDPPEIVLAKINSVNQSDVKYKETFNKRIKGKYIFSPDTPYITHSKDMEKLYSTVSSILCDVQLSSEF
;
A
#
# COMPACT_ATOMS: atom_id res chain seq x y z
N MET A 1 6.51 48.13 -53.71
CA MET A 1 7.52 48.45 -54.74
C MET A 1 7.89 47.18 -55.52
N PRO A 2 7.44 47.00 -56.78
CA PRO A 2 7.96 45.91 -57.61
C PRO A 2 8.48 46.39 -58.99
N PHE A 3 8.73 47.69 -59.19
CA PHE A 3 9.23 48.23 -60.45
C PHE A 3 10.60 47.67 -60.92
N PRO A 4 11.62 47.43 -60.06
CA PRO A 4 12.91 46.94 -60.54
C PRO A 4 12.88 45.47 -60.98
N LYS A 5 12.01 44.64 -60.36
CA LYS A 5 11.87 43.23 -60.74
C LYS A 5 11.16 43.08 -62.09
N LEU A 6 10.15 43.92 -62.35
CA LEU A 6 9.44 43.93 -63.64
C LEU A 6 10.36 44.39 -64.79
N PHE A 7 11.21 45.39 -64.55
CA PHE A 7 12.17 45.87 -65.55
C PHE A 7 13.26 44.84 -65.87
N HIS A 8 13.77 44.12 -64.87
CA HIS A 8 14.78 43.08 -65.08
C HIS A 8 14.22 41.84 -65.80
N VAL A 9 13.00 41.42 -65.46
CA VAL A 9 12.30 40.34 -66.17
C VAL A 9 12.02 40.73 -67.62
N LEU A 10 11.63 41.99 -67.87
CA LEU A 10 11.41 42.49 -69.23
C LEU A 10 12.72 42.52 -70.04
N MET A 11 13.84 42.91 -69.44
CA MET A 11 15.18 42.85 -70.05
C MET A 11 15.61 41.41 -70.41
N LEU A 12 15.41 40.44 -69.51
CA LEU A 12 15.75 39.04 -69.77
C LEU A 12 14.85 38.40 -70.84
N ILE A 13 13.57 38.78 -70.89
CA ILE A 13 12.67 38.35 -71.96
C ILE A 13 13.10 38.95 -73.32
N VAL A 14 13.50 40.24 -73.36
CA VAL A 14 14.02 40.86 -74.59
C VAL A 14 15.32 40.20 -75.05
N GLN A 15 16.21 39.84 -74.13
CA GLN A 15 17.48 39.19 -74.45
C GLN A 15 17.31 37.72 -74.87
N SER A 16 16.44 36.97 -74.22
CA SER A 16 16.11 35.59 -74.67
C SER A 16 15.37 35.58 -76.01
N LEU A 17 14.49 36.54 -76.27
CA LEU A 17 13.84 36.69 -77.58
C LEU A 17 14.84 37.07 -78.68
N SER A 18 15.84 37.90 -78.39
CA SER A 18 16.89 38.22 -79.37
C SER A 18 17.80 37.01 -79.64
N GLU A 19 18.14 36.22 -78.62
CA GLU A 19 18.90 34.97 -78.79
C GLU A 19 18.12 33.91 -79.59
N ILE A 20 16.81 33.77 -79.34
CA ILE A 20 15.94 32.86 -80.09
C ILE A 20 15.84 33.31 -81.56
N GLN A 21 15.74 34.62 -81.83
CA GLN A 21 15.78 35.14 -83.20
C GLN A 21 17.13 34.88 -83.88
N ILE A 22 18.25 34.96 -83.17
CA ILE A 22 19.58 34.64 -83.70
C ILE A 22 19.71 33.13 -84.01
N ILE A 23 19.21 32.26 -83.13
CA ILE A 23 19.22 30.80 -83.35
C ILE A 23 18.35 30.44 -84.56
N LYS A 24 17.15 31.04 -84.65
CA LYS A 24 16.23 30.82 -85.78
C LYS A 24 16.83 31.35 -87.08
N TYR A 25 17.43 32.54 -87.05
CA TYR A 25 18.19 33.10 -88.18
C TYR A 25 19.37 32.21 -88.60
N ARG A 26 20.14 31.65 -87.65
CA ARG A 26 21.23 30.70 -87.96
C ARG A 26 20.69 29.41 -88.57
N LYS A 27 19.58 28.88 -88.06
CA LYS A 27 18.96 27.67 -88.58
C LYS A 27 18.43 27.90 -90.00
N ASP A 28 17.68 28.98 -90.21
CA ASP A 28 17.17 29.36 -91.54
C ASP A 28 18.31 29.71 -92.52
N TRP A 29 19.40 30.32 -92.04
CA TRP A 29 20.61 30.57 -92.84
C TRP A 29 21.33 29.27 -93.21
N ASN A 30 21.47 28.31 -92.30
CA ASN A 30 22.05 27.00 -92.61
C ASN A 30 21.17 26.20 -93.59
N ASP A 31 19.84 26.26 -93.42
CA ASP A 31 18.86 25.60 -94.29
C ASP A 31 18.74 26.27 -95.68
N THR A 32 19.05 27.57 -95.80
CA THR A 32 19.10 28.27 -97.09
C THR A 32 20.47 28.19 -97.75
N LYS A 33 21.57 28.15 -97.00
CA LYS A 33 22.91 27.92 -97.54
C LYS A 33 23.06 26.53 -98.17
N SER A 34 22.36 25.53 -97.64
CA SER A 34 22.32 24.18 -98.21
C SER A 34 21.45 24.08 -99.49
N LYS A 35 20.59 25.06 -99.79
CA LYS A 35 19.77 25.09 -101.02
C LYS A 35 20.54 25.51 -102.28
N TYR A 36 21.63 26.27 -102.14
CA TYR A 36 22.51 26.59 -103.26
C TYR A 36 23.65 25.57 -103.32
N THR A 37 23.38 24.40 -103.89
CA THR A 37 24.44 23.44 -104.18
C THR A 37 25.24 23.94 -105.38
N LEU A 38 26.55 24.12 -105.21
CA LEU A 38 27.48 23.84 -106.30
C LEU A 38 27.10 22.46 -106.85
N THR A 39 26.83 22.36 -108.15
CA THR A 39 26.52 21.09 -108.84
C THR A 39 27.44 20.00 -108.29
N GLU A 40 26.87 18.92 -107.74
CA GLU A 40 27.64 17.85 -107.08
C GLU A 40 28.77 17.39 -108.01
N THR A 41 30.00 17.77 -107.69
CA THR A 41 31.16 17.35 -108.45
C THR A 41 31.57 15.96 -107.94
N PRO A 42 32.02 15.05 -108.81
CA PRO A 42 32.50 13.73 -108.38
C PRO A 42 33.61 13.80 -107.31
N GLN A 43 34.38 14.89 -107.29
CA GLN A 43 35.43 15.15 -106.30
C GLN A 43 34.86 15.44 -104.90
N LEU A 44 33.73 16.14 -104.81
CA LEU A 44 33.08 16.45 -103.53
C LEU A 44 32.47 15.18 -102.93
N HIS A 45 31.83 14.36 -103.75
CA HIS A 45 31.35 13.03 -103.35
C HIS A 45 32.52 12.16 -102.84
N ALA A 46 33.63 12.12 -103.58
CA ALA A 46 34.82 11.39 -103.16
C ALA A 46 35.40 11.90 -101.83
N ALA A 47 35.38 13.22 -101.59
CA ALA A 47 35.82 13.81 -100.33
C ALA A 47 34.89 13.48 -99.15
N GLN A 48 33.58 13.46 -99.36
CA GLN A 48 32.59 13.04 -98.35
C GLN A 48 32.71 11.55 -98.03
N GLU A 49 32.86 10.70 -99.04
CA GLU A 49 33.11 9.27 -98.84
C GLU A 49 34.43 9.03 -98.10
N ALA A 50 35.50 9.75 -98.45
CA ALA A 50 36.77 9.68 -97.74
C ALA A 50 36.64 10.11 -96.27
N ALA A 51 35.92 11.20 -95.99
CA ALA A 51 35.64 11.64 -94.62
C ALA A 51 34.82 10.61 -93.83
N ARG A 52 33.83 9.98 -94.47
CA ARG A 52 33.01 8.91 -93.87
C ARG A 52 33.84 7.67 -93.56
N ILE A 53 34.79 7.31 -94.43
CA ILE A 53 35.70 6.17 -94.23
C ILE A 53 36.71 6.47 -93.11
N LEU A 54 37.15 7.72 -92.98
CA LEU A 54 38.08 8.15 -91.93
C LEU A 54 37.42 8.40 -90.57
N ASP A 55 36.08 8.47 -90.52
CA ASP A 55 35.36 8.66 -89.26
C ASP A 55 35.48 7.43 -88.36
N GLN A 56 36.15 7.62 -87.23
CA GLN A 56 36.42 6.57 -86.26
C GLN A 56 35.15 5.99 -85.63
N TYR A 57 34.08 6.78 -85.55
CA TYR A 57 32.79 6.32 -85.03
C TYR A 57 32.15 5.33 -86.01
N LEU A 58 31.98 5.73 -87.28
CA LEU A 58 31.43 4.85 -88.33
C LEU A 58 32.29 3.59 -88.54
N TYR A 59 33.63 3.71 -88.45
CA TYR A 59 34.53 2.56 -88.54
C TYR A 59 34.27 1.50 -87.45
N LYS A 60 34.02 1.93 -86.21
CA LYS A 60 33.76 1.03 -85.08
C LYS A 60 32.30 0.58 -85.01
N GLU A 61 31.37 1.35 -85.56
CA GLU A 61 29.94 1.13 -85.44
C GLU A 61 29.52 -0.29 -85.86
N SER A 62 30.01 -0.78 -87.00
CA SER A 62 29.70 -2.14 -87.47
C SER A 62 30.27 -3.22 -86.55
N TRP A 63 31.47 -3.01 -86.01
CA TRP A 63 32.11 -3.94 -85.07
C TRP A 63 31.39 -3.97 -83.71
N GLU A 64 30.91 -2.83 -83.21
CA GLU A 64 30.16 -2.77 -81.96
C GLU A 64 28.77 -3.39 -82.07
N LYS A 65 28.08 -3.16 -83.19
CA LYS A 65 26.83 -3.84 -83.51
C LYS A 65 27.01 -5.36 -83.58
N GLN A 66 28.13 -5.85 -84.12
CA GLN A 66 28.46 -7.28 -84.17
C GLN A 66 28.84 -7.86 -82.79
N LYS A 67 29.64 -7.14 -81.98
CA LYS A 67 29.94 -7.55 -80.59
C LYS A 67 28.65 -7.76 -79.78
N ALA A 68 27.65 -6.91 -79.99
CA ALA A 68 26.36 -7.01 -79.31
C ALA A 68 25.44 -8.14 -79.84
N THR A 69 25.67 -8.63 -81.07
CA THR A 69 24.93 -9.75 -81.66
C THR A 69 25.61 -11.11 -81.47
N GLY A 70 26.79 -11.15 -80.87
CA GLY A 70 27.49 -12.40 -80.53
C GLY A 70 26.71 -13.25 -79.52
N TYR A 71 26.92 -14.57 -79.56
CA TYR A 71 26.36 -15.50 -78.59
C TYR A 71 26.91 -15.20 -77.18
N ILE A 72 26.01 -14.97 -76.21
CA ILE A 72 26.37 -14.84 -74.80
C ILE A 72 26.63 -16.26 -74.28
N LEU A 73 27.88 -16.58 -73.98
CA LEU A 73 28.21 -17.84 -73.34
C LEU A 73 27.53 -17.91 -71.98
N PRO A 74 26.88 -19.03 -71.64
CA PRO A 74 26.27 -19.18 -70.36
C PRO A 74 27.36 -19.17 -69.26
N PRO A 75 27.05 -18.72 -68.04
CA PRO A 75 28.03 -18.57 -66.97
C PRO A 75 28.65 -19.90 -66.52
N ASP A 76 28.03 -21.03 -66.87
CA ASP A 76 28.50 -22.40 -66.65
C ASP A 76 29.35 -22.94 -67.82
N ALA A 77 29.67 -22.12 -68.83
CA ALA A 77 30.49 -22.55 -69.94
C ALA A 77 31.84 -23.07 -69.43
N VAL A 78 32.25 -24.23 -69.96
CA VAL A 78 33.49 -24.95 -69.61
C VAL A 78 34.70 -24.02 -69.44
N PRO A 79 35.01 -23.05 -70.32
CA PRO A 79 36.14 -22.15 -70.12
C PRO A 79 36.03 -21.26 -68.88
N PHE A 80 34.82 -20.78 -68.51
CA PHE A 80 34.63 -19.98 -67.30
C PHE A 80 34.78 -20.82 -66.04
N VAL A 81 34.12 -21.99 -66.01
CA VAL A 81 34.22 -22.91 -64.88
C VAL A 81 35.67 -23.36 -64.68
N HIS A 82 36.38 -23.67 -65.77
CA HIS A 82 37.79 -24.03 -65.73
C HIS A 82 38.66 -22.87 -65.21
N ALA A 83 38.43 -21.64 -65.66
CA ALA A 83 39.17 -20.47 -65.18
C ALA A 83 38.92 -20.21 -63.68
N HIS A 84 37.68 -20.32 -63.22
CA HIS A 84 37.33 -20.22 -61.80
C HIS A 84 37.99 -21.31 -60.97
N HIS A 85 37.92 -22.56 -61.43
CA HIS A 85 38.56 -23.69 -60.77
C HIS A 85 40.09 -23.53 -60.71
N SER A 86 40.71 -23.07 -61.80
CA SER A 86 42.15 -22.79 -61.81
C SER A 86 42.53 -21.68 -60.82
N GLY A 87 41.71 -20.63 -60.70
CA GLY A 87 41.89 -19.58 -59.70
C GLY A 87 41.77 -20.10 -58.27
N ASP A 88 40.82 -21.01 -58.05
CA ASP A 88 40.61 -21.66 -56.75
C ASP A 88 41.80 -22.52 -56.34
N VAL A 89 42.31 -23.33 -57.25
CA VAL A 89 43.49 -24.20 -57.06
C VAL A 89 44.76 -23.38 -56.77
N GLN A 90 44.92 -22.23 -57.42
CA GLN A 90 46.06 -21.33 -57.18
C GLN A 90 45.95 -20.55 -55.86
N SER A 91 44.77 -20.51 -55.24
CA SER A 91 44.56 -19.71 -54.03
C SER A 91 45.12 -20.39 -52.77
N GLU A 92 46.10 -19.75 -52.13
CA GLU A 92 46.76 -20.28 -50.93
C GLU A 92 45.79 -20.47 -49.76
N LEU A 93 44.79 -19.59 -49.64
CA LEU A 93 43.78 -19.67 -48.59
C LEU A 93 42.91 -20.94 -48.72
N LYS A 94 42.43 -21.26 -49.95
CA LYS A 94 41.64 -22.48 -50.17
C LYS A 94 42.51 -23.71 -49.96
N TYR A 95 43.75 -23.71 -50.45
CA TYR A 95 44.71 -24.78 -50.19
C TYR A 95 44.94 -25.04 -48.70
N LYS A 96 45.18 -24.00 -47.90
CA LYS A 96 45.38 -24.15 -46.44
C LYS A 96 44.12 -24.65 -45.74
N ALA A 97 42.95 -24.17 -46.13
CA ALA A 97 41.68 -24.60 -45.56
C ALA A 97 41.41 -26.08 -45.85
N GLU A 98 41.61 -26.52 -47.10
CA GLU A 98 41.50 -27.93 -47.50
C GLU A 98 42.53 -28.79 -46.79
N HIS A 99 43.78 -28.33 -46.68
CA HIS A 99 44.82 -29.04 -45.94
C HIS A 99 44.43 -29.24 -44.47
N VAL A 100 43.85 -28.23 -43.80
CA VAL A 100 43.34 -28.38 -42.42
C VAL A 100 42.18 -29.38 -42.34
N LYS A 101 41.28 -29.40 -43.33
CA LYS A 101 40.20 -30.40 -43.40
C LYS A 101 40.72 -31.82 -43.62
N GLN A 102 41.78 -31.96 -44.42
CA GLN A 102 42.41 -33.25 -44.72
C GLN A 102 43.35 -33.72 -43.60
N LYS A 103 43.77 -32.84 -42.67
CA LYS A 103 44.51 -33.26 -41.47
C LYS A 103 43.65 -34.24 -40.67
N GLY A 104 44.18 -35.44 -40.46
CA GLY A 104 43.49 -36.50 -39.74
C GLY A 104 42.67 -37.46 -40.62
N HIS A 105 42.56 -37.20 -41.94
CA HIS A 105 41.84 -38.11 -42.86
C HIS A 105 42.49 -39.50 -42.96
N TYR A 106 43.80 -39.60 -42.69
CA TYR A 106 44.54 -40.86 -42.65
C TYR A 106 44.57 -41.54 -41.26
N VAL A 107 43.85 -41.00 -40.26
CA VAL A 107 43.63 -41.72 -39.00
C VAL A 107 42.56 -42.77 -39.29
N GLY A 108 42.93 -44.05 -39.13
CA GLY A 108 42.34 -45.19 -39.84
C GLY A 108 40.89 -45.59 -39.52
N VAL A 109 40.02 -44.67 -39.10
CA VAL A 109 38.60 -44.96 -38.91
C VAL A 109 37.71 -43.76 -39.29
N PRO A 110 36.58 -43.96 -40.01
CA PRO A 110 35.73 -42.86 -40.50
C PRO A 110 35.20 -41.92 -39.41
N THR A 111 34.94 -42.43 -38.20
CA THR A 111 34.55 -41.64 -37.03
C THR A 111 35.56 -41.84 -35.91
N MET A 112 35.88 -40.78 -35.15
CA MET A 112 36.73 -40.87 -33.94
C MET A 112 36.26 -41.95 -32.96
N ARG A 113 34.94 -42.17 -32.86
CA ARG A 113 34.33 -43.15 -31.96
C ARG A 113 34.56 -44.60 -32.34
N ASP A 114 35.00 -44.84 -33.57
CA ASP A 114 35.21 -46.18 -34.10
C ASP A 114 36.61 -46.73 -33.75
N ASP A 115 37.56 -45.87 -33.31
CA ASP A 115 38.84 -46.31 -32.71
C ASP A 115 38.69 -46.47 -31.19
N PRO A 116 38.77 -47.70 -30.65
CA PRO A 116 38.69 -47.93 -29.21
C PRO A 116 39.71 -47.09 -28.43
N LYS A 117 40.93 -46.89 -28.97
CA LYS A 117 41.99 -46.18 -28.27
C LYS A 117 41.68 -44.69 -28.11
N LEU A 118 41.10 -44.06 -29.13
CA LEU A 118 40.66 -42.67 -29.06
C LEU A 118 39.48 -42.50 -28.10
N VAL A 119 38.54 -43.45 -28.08
CA VAL A 119 37.45 -43.48 -27.08
C VAL A 119 38.00 -43.57 -25.66
N TRP A 120 39.02 -44.41 -25.43
CA TRP A 120 39.68 -44.51 -24.13
C TRP A 120 40.34 -43.19 -23.71
N PHE A 121 40.98 -42.47 -24.64
CA PHE A 121 41.57 -41.16 -24.34
C PHE A 121 40.52 -40.10 -24.03
N GLU A 122 39.39 -40.08 -24.74
CA GLU A 122 38.25 -39.20 -24.43
C GLU A 122 37.73 -39.46 -23.02
N HIS A 123 37.49 -40.73 -22.67
CA HIS A 123 37.02 -41.14 -21.35
C HIS A 123 38.03 -40.79 -20.24
N ALA A 124 39.33 -41.00 -20.47
CA ALA A 124 40.37 -40.58 -19.54
C ALA A 124 40.37 -39.05 -19.32
N GLY A 125 40.15 -38.27 -20.37
CA GLY A 125 40.00 -36.82 -20.28
C GLY A 125 38.75 -36.38 -19.52
N GLN A 126 37.63 -37.12 -19.66
CA GLN A 126 36.42 -36.88 -18.88
C GLN A 126 36.63 -37.13 -17.37
N ILE A 127 37.38 -38.18 -17.01
CA ILE A 127 37.74 -38.48 -15.61
C ILE A 127 38.61 -37.37 -15.01
N GLN A 128 39.57 -36.85 -15.77
CA GLN A 128 40.43 -35.74 -15.33
C GLN A 128 39.68 -34.41 -15.20
N ASN A 129 38.50 -34.29 -15.80
CA ASN A 129 37.74 -33.05 -15.79
C ASN A 129 37.02 -32.85 -14.44
N ASP A 130 37.60 -31.98 -13.63
CA ASP A 130 37.11 -31.58 -12.31
C ASP A 130 35.63 -31.14 -12.28
N ARG A 131 35.16 -30.50 -13.34
CA ARG A 131 33.75 -30.06 -13.46
C ARG A 131 32.80 -31.25 -13.58
N LEU A 132 33.13 -32.21 -14.46
CA LEU A 132 32.33 -33.43 -14.66
C LEU A 132 32.37 -34.32 -13.41
N TYR A 133 33.54 -34.43 -12.78
CA TYR A 133 33.71 -35.17 -11.52
C TYR A 133 32.76 -34.66 -10.41
N LYS A 134 32.62 -33.33 -10.28
CA LYS A 134 31.78 -32.71 -9.23
C LYS A 134 30.31 -32.54 -9.61
N GLU A 135 29.94 -32.73 -10.88
CA GLU A 135 28.60 -32.47 -11.39
C GLU A 135 27.52 -33.31 -10.66
N ASN A 136 27.74 -34.62 -10.57
CA ASN A 136 26.77 -35.52 -9.92
C ASN A 136 26.63 -35.20 -8.43
N TYR A 137 27.75 -34.95 -7.74
CA TYR A 137 27.73 -34.53 -6.34
C TYR A 137 26.91 -33.24 -6.16
N HIS A 138 27.08 -32.24 -7.02
CA HIS A 138 26.29 -31.01 -6.92
C HIS A 138 24.80 -31.20 -7.24
N LYS A 139 24.46 -32.13 -8.14
CA LYS A 139 23.06 -32.48 -8.43
C LYS A 139 22.40 -33.24 -7.28
N THR A 140 23.14 -34.04 -6.52
CA THR A 140 22.59 -34.92 -5.48
C THR A 140 22.83 -34.46 -4.06
N LYS A 141 23.75 -33.52 -3.79
CA LYS A 141 24.06 -33.04 -2.43
C LYS A 141 22.84 -32.50 -1.66
N ALA A 142 21.83 -32.03 -2.38
CA ALA A 142 20.57 -31.55 -1.79
C ALA A 142 19.52 -32.66 -1.61
N LYS A 143 19.69 -33.81 -2.28
CA LYS A 143 18.80 -34.97 -2.18
C LYS A 143 19.26 -35.83 -0.99
N ILE A 144 18.85 -35.43 0.21
CA ILE A 144 19.14 -36.17 1.44
C ILE A 144 18.02 -37.19 1.65
N HIS A 145 18.35 -38.47 1.63
CA HIS A 145 17.44 -39.54 2.02
C HIS A 145 17.69 -39.89 3.49
N ILE A 146 16.81 -39.43 4.37
CA ILE A 146 16.85 -39.80 5.79
C ILE A 146 15.95 -41.02 5.96
N PRO A 147 16.51 -42.19 6.33
CA PRO A 147 15.68 -43.37 6.60
C PRO A 147 14.71 -43.09 7.75
N PRO A 148 13.44 -43.50 7.63
CA PRO A 148 12.42 -43.25 8.65
C PRO A 148 12.72 -43.96 9.98
N ASP A 149 13.48 -45.06 9.93
CA ASP A 149 13.82 -45.89 11.09
C ASP A 149 15.02 -45.34 11.89
N MET A 150 15.54 -44.17 11.53
CA MET A 150 16.62 -43.53 12.28
C MET A 150 16.13 -43.13 13.67
N VAL A 151 16.91 -43.45 14.71
CA VAL A 151 16.56 -43.19 16.12
C VAL A 151 16.20 -41.71 16.37
N SER A 152 16.89 -40.77 15.72
CA SER A 152 16.60 -39.34 15.85
C SER A 152 15.23 -38.95 15.30
N VAL A 153 14.82 -39.56 14.18
CA VAL A 153 13.52 -39.33 13.53
C VAL A 153 12.41 -39.94 14.38
N LEU A 154 12.60 -41.17 14.87
CA LEU A 154 11.66 -41.84 15.76
C LEU A 154 11.48 -41.08 17.07
N ALA A 155 12.57 -40.69 17.73
CA ALA A 155 12.53 -39.91 18.96
C ALA A 155 11.84 -38.55 18.76
N ALA A 156 12.07 -37.88 17.63
CA ALA A 156 11.38 -36.63 17.30
C ALA A 156 9.88 -36.85 17.08
N LYS A 157 9.50 -37.93 16.41
CA LYS A 157 8.10 -38.30 16.19
C LYS A 157 7.38 -38.57 17.52
N GLU A 158 8.00 -39.34 18.40
CA GLU A 158 7.47 -39.64 19.74
C GLU A 158 7.40 -38.37 20.60
N GLY A 159 8.45 -37.55 20.59
CA GLY A 159 8.47 -36.28 21.30
C GLY A 159 7.40 -35.32 20.81
N GLN A 160 7.14 -35.28 19.50
CA GLN A 160 6.07 -34.46 18.92
C GLN A 160 4.69 -35.01 19.26
N ALA A 161 4.49 -36.33 19.29
CA ALA A 161 3.25 -36.93 19.75
C ALA A 161 2.95 -36.53 21.21
N LEU A 162 3.95 -36.60 22.10
CA LEU A 162 3.83 -36.19 23.50
C LEU A 162 3.57 -34.68 23.67
N ALA A 163 4.23 -33.84 22.87
CA ALA A 163 4.06 -32.39 22.92
C ALA A 163 2.73 -31.94 22.30
N SER A 164 2.17 -32.74 21.39
CA SER A 164 0.91 -32.43 20.72
C SER A 164 -0.28 -32.85 21.57
N ASP A 165 -1.23 -31.95 21.76
CA ASP A 165 -2.52 -32.23 22.43
C ASP A 165 -3.51 -32.96 21.49
N ILE A 166 -3.03 -33.47 20.34
CA ILE A 166 -3.87 -34.01 19.28
C ILE A 166 -4.63 -35.25 19.77
N ASP A 167 -3.95 -36.13 20.50
CA ASP A 167 -4.57 -37.36 21.03
C ASP A 167 -5.58 -37.07 22.16
N TYR A 168 -5.43 -35.95 22.86
CA TYR A 168 -6.32 -35.52 23.94
C TYR A 168 -7.52 -34.69 23.46
N ARG A 169 -7.45 -34.10 22.26
CA ARG A 169 -8.57 -33.43 21.57
C ARG A 169 -9.58 -34.40 20.94
N ASN A 170 -9.59 -35.66 21.35
CA ASN A 170 -10.65 -36.59 20.97
C ASN A 170 -11.94 -36.23 21.73
N TYR A 171 -12.79 -35.44 21.09
CA TYR A 171 -14.08 -35.04 21.65
C TYR A 171 -15.01 -36.25 21.78
N LEU A 172 -15.65 -36.37 22.95
CA LEU A 172 -16.70 -37.36 23.16
C LEU A 172 -17.82 -37.12 22.12
N HIS A 173 -18.14 -38.15 21.33
CA HIS A 173 -19.08 -38.10 20.18
C HIS A 173 -18.57 -37.45 18.89
N GLN A 174 -17.26 -37.43 18.65
CA GLN A 174 -16.77 -37.18 17.31
C GLN A 174 -17.18 -38.34 16.39
N TRP A 175 -18.09 -38.07 15.44
CA TRP A 175 -18.40 -39.03 14.37
C TRP A 175 -17.24 -39.05 13.39
N ILE A 176 -16.33 -40.01 13.57
CA ILE A 176 -15.23 -40.26 12.65
C ILE A 176 -15.76 -41.29 11.64
N CYS A 177 -15.79 -40.92 10.36
CA CYS A 177 -16.02 -41.91 9.30
C CYS A 177 -14.91 -42.96 9.34
N HIS A 178 -15.21 -44.19 8.91
CA HIS A 178 -14.20 -45.23 8.81
C HIS A 178 -13.05 -44.72 7.92
N PRO A 179 -11.77 -44.92 8.24
CA PRO A 179 -10.64 -44.42 7.44
C PRO A 179 -10.67 -44.80 5.94
N ASP A 180 -11.43 -45.84 5.58
CA ASP A 180 -11.62 -46.31 4.20
C ASP A 180 -12.65 -45.47 3.40
N GLN A 181 -13.50 -44.68 4.07
CA GLN A 181 -14.55 -43.86 3.46
C GLN A 181 -14.03 -42.46 3.09
N ASN A 182 -13.10 -42.39 2.14
CA ASN A 182 -12.44 -41.14 1.75
C ASN A 182 -13.44 -40.07 1.29
N ASP A 183 -14.50 -40.44 0.57
CA ASP A 183 -15.51 -39.48 0.08
C ASP A 183 -16.18 -38.70 1.21
N VAL A 184 -16.52 -39.40 2.30
CA VAL A 184 -17.13 -38.79 3.49
C VAL A 184 -16.12 -37.92 4.25
N ILE A 185 -14.86 -38.35 4.30
CA ILE A 185 -13.75 -37.57 4.89
C ILE A 185 -13.53 -36.27 4.13
N GLN A 186 -13.48 -36.31 2.79
CA GLN A 186 -13.27 -35.12 1.96
C GLN A 186 -14.47 -34.18 2.00
N ALA A 187 -15.70 -34.73 1.95
CA ALA A 187 -16.92 -33.93 2.09
C ALA A 187 -16.94 -33.18 3.43
N ARG A 188 -16.60 -33.85 4.54
CA ARG A 188 -16.48 -33.21 5.85
C ARG A 188 -15.43 -32.10 5.85
N LYS A 189 -14.23 -32.34 5.32
CA LYS A 189 -13.18 -31.30 5.22
C LYS A 189 -13.65 -30.08 4.44
N ALA A 190 -14.39 -30.29 3.35
CA ALA A 190 -14.96 -29.21 2.55
C ALA A 190 -16.03 -28.42 3.34
N TYR A 191 -16.91 -29.11 4.08
CA TYR A 191 -17.90 -28.46 4.94
C TYR A 191 -17.27 -27.73 6.12
N ASP A 192 -16.25 -28.31 6.76
CA ASP A 192 -15.53 -27.69 7.86
C ASP A 192 -14.84 -26.40 7.39
N LEU A 193 -14.29 -26.40 6.17
CA LEU A 193 -13.69 -25.23 5.54
C LEU A 193 -14.72 -24.14 5.19
N GLN A 194 -15.94 -24.54 4.81
CA GLN A 194 -17.05 -23.61 4.51
C GLN A 194 -17.77 -23.12 5.77
N SER A 195 -17.60 -23.79 6.90
CA SER A 195 -18.33 -23.50 8.12
C SER A 195 -17.78 -22.25 8.81
N ASP A 196 -18.60 -21.19 8.76
CA ASP A 196 -18.35 -19.93 9.45
C ASP A 196 -18.14 -20.11 10.97
N ASN A 197 -18.78 -21.10 11.58
CA ASN A 197 -18.64 -21.40 13.01
C ASN A 197 -17.25 -21.94 13.33
N ILE A 198 -16.75 -22.89 12.53
CA ILE A 198 -15.43 -23.48 12.72
C ILE A 198 -14.34 -22.44 12.42
N TYR A 199 -14.53 -21.65 11.36
CA TYR A 199 -13.64 -20.54 11.02
C TYR A 199 -13.51 -19.51 12.15
N LYS A 200 -14.61 -19.19 12.85
CA LYS A 200 -14.62 -18.22 13.95
C LYS A 200 -14.28 -18.83 15.31
N ALA A 201 -14.32 -20.16 15.47
CA ALA A 201 -14.02 -20.84 16.72
C ALA A 201 -12.59 -20.56 17.21
N ASP A 202 -11.62 -20.52 16.30
CA ASP A 202 -10.22 -20.20 16.63
C ASP A 202 -10.00 -18.71 16.92
N LEU A 203 -11.02 -17.87 16.78
CA LEU A 203 -11.05 -16.49 17.24
C LEU A 203 -11.89 -16.33 18.53
N GLU A 204 -12.64 -17.35 18.94
CA GLU A 204 -13.41 -17.31 20.19
C GLU A 204 -12.52 -17.34 21.43
N TRP A 205 -11.32 -17.90 21.39
CA TRP A 205 -10.38 -17.79 22.52
C TRP A 205 -9.86 -16.34 22.70
N LEU A 206 -9.94 -15.51 21.65
CA LEU A 206 -9.70 -14.06 21.72
C LEU A 206 -10.96 -13.30 22.16
N ARG A 207 -12.14 -13.92 22.15
CA ARG A 207 -13.40 -13.31 22.58
C ARG A 207 -13.37 -13.12 24.10
N GLY A 208 -13.07 -11.88 24.51
CA GLY A 208 -12.84 -11.52 25.91
C GLY A 208 -11.43 -10.99 26.17
N ILE A 209 -10.50 -11.20 25.23
CA ILE A 209 -9.18 -10.54 25.20
C ILE A 209 -9.38 -9.19 24.48
N GLY A 210 -9.98 -8.25 25.20
CA GLY A 210 -10.14 -6.89 24.69
C GLY A 210 -8.90 -6.04 24.98
N TRP A 211 -8.36 -5.40 23.94
CA TRP A 211 -7.87 -4.03 24.10
C TRP A 211 -9.10 -3.20 24.49
N ILE A 212 -9.32 -3.05 25.78
CA ILE A 212 -10.37 -2.16 26.27
C ILE A 212 -9.82 -0.75 26.06
N PRO A 213 -10.49 0.13 25.27
CA PRO A 213 -10.07 1.52 25.21
C PRO A 213 -10.09 2.06 26.63
N LEU A 214 -8.96 2.59 27.08
CA LEU A 214 -8.88 3.34 28.33
C LEU A 214 -10.01 4.38 28.26
N ASP A 215 -10.86 4.43 29.29
CA ASP A 215 -12.04 5.30 29.38
C ASP A 215 -13.27 4.96 28.50
N SER A 216 -13.32 3.77 27.91
CA SER A 216 -14.60 3.26 27.36
C SER A 216 -15.68 3.16 28.44
N VAL A 217 -16.95 3.24 28.04
CA VAL A 217 -18.10 3.19 28.97
C VAL A 217 -18.05 1.94 29.86
N ASP A 218 -17.69 0.79 29.29
CA ASP A 218 -17.54 -0.46 30.03
C ASP A 218 -16.34 -0.44 30.98
N HIS A 219 -15.19 0.11 30.56
CA HIS A 219 -14.02 0.30 31.43
C HIS A 219 -14.35 1.16 32.65
N VAL A 220 -15.00 2.31 32.42
CA VAL A 220 -15.37 3.26 33.48
C VAL A 220 -16.38 2.61 34.42
N ARG A 221 -17.37 1.88 33.89
CA ARG A 221 -18.38 1.17 34.67
C ARG A 221 -17.74 0.10 35.57
N VAL A 222 -16.89 -0.76 35.00
CA VAL A 222 -16.21 -1.83 35.75
C VAL A 222 -15.26 -1.24 36.79
N THR A 223 -14.45 -0.23 36.41
CA THR A 223 -13.51 0.43 37.32
C THR A 223 -14.25 1.05 38.50
N ARG A 224 -15.31 1.83 38.26
CA ARG A 224 -16.11 2.45 39.33
C ARG A 224 -16.76 1.39 40.24
N ASN A 225 -17.30 0.32 39.67
CA ASN A 225 -17.86 -0.79 40.46
C ASN A 225 -16.78 -1.45 41.33
N GLN A 226 -15.58 -1.63 40.80
CA GLN A 226 -14.47 -2.22 41.55
C GLN A 226 -13.98 -1.30 42.66
N GLU A 227 -14.02 0.02 42.47
CA GLU A 227 -13.74 1.00 43.54
C GLU A 227 -14.80 0.98 44.64
N MET A 228 -16.07 0.83 44.28
CA MET A 228 -17.18 0.72 45.24
C MET A 228 -17.11 -0.57 46.07
N VAL A 229 -16.74 -1.68 45.46
CA VAL A 229 -16.60 -2.98 46.15
C VAL A 229 -15.32 -3.05 46.99
N ASN A 230 -14.29 -2.30 46.63
CA ASN A 230 -13.00 -2.32 47.33
C ASN A 230 -13.13 -1.71 48.74
N GLN A 231 -13.11 -2.58 49.75
CA GLN A 231 -13.22 -2.20 51.15
C GLN A 231 -12.15 -1.22 51.62
N ILE A 232 -10.94 -1.26 51.04
CA ILE A 232 -9.84 -0.36 51.40
C ILE A 232 -10.15 1.06 50.94
N LYS A 233 -10.60 1.21 49.68
CA LYS A 233 -10.99 2.51 49.13
C LYS A 233 -12.23 3.05 49.87
N TYR A 234 -13.23 2.20 50.12
CA TYR A 234 -14.44 2.56 50.86
C TYR A 234 -14.14 3.13 52.26
N LYS A 235 -13.20 2.53 53.00
CA LYS A 235 -12.84 2.96 54.36
C LYS A 235 -11.85 4.13 54.41
N LYS A 236 -11.21 4.48 53.30
CA LYS A 236 -10.12 5.47 53.26
C LYS A 236 -10.56 6.83 53.78
N ASP A 237 -11.67 7.35 53.27
CA ASP A 237 -12.16 8.68 53.66
C ASP A 237 -12.70 8.69 55.09
N ALA A 238 -13.32 7.59 55.54
CA ALA A 238 -13.76 7.44 56.92
C ALA A 238 -12.57 7.41 57.91
N LEU A 239 -11.50 6.68 57.56
CA LEU A 239 -10.27 6.63 58.35
C LEU A 239 -9.52 7.97 58.36
N ALA A 240 -9.48 8.66 57.22
CA ALA A 240 -8.86 9.98 57.11
C ALA A 240 -9.61 11.05 57.92
N ASN A 241 -10.93 10.94 58.04
CA ASN A 241 -11.77 11.84 58.83
C ASN A 241 -11.94 11.40 60.29
N TYR A 242 -11.48 10.21 60.66
CA TYR A 242 -11.46 9.73 62.04
C TYR A 242 -10.87 10.73 63.06
N PRO A 243 -9.73 11.41 62.81
CA PRO A 243 -9.20 12.42 63.75
C PRO A 243 -10.08 13.66 63.90
N ASN A 244 -10.96 13.96 62.94
CA ASN A 244 -11.88 15.10 63.00
C ASN A 244 -13.20 14.76 63.70
N PHE A 245 -13.37 13.51 64.14
CA PHE A 245 -14.57 13.09 64.85
C PHE A 245 -14.61 13.72 66.25
N THR A 246 -15.59 14.59 66.49
CA THR A 246 -15.90 15.11 67.82
C THR A 246 -17.24 14.51 68.27
N SER A 247 -17.25 13.88 69.45
CA SER A 247 -18.51 13.42 70.05
C SER A 247 -19.36 14.64 70.39
N VAL A 248 -20.63 14.61 70.00
CA VAL A 248 -21.60 15.66 70.38
C VAL A 248 -21.66 15.74 71.90
N VAL A 249 -21.26 16.88 72.46
CA VAL A 249 -21.11 17.07 73.92
C VAL A 249 -22.42 16.91 74.66
N ASP A 250 -23.52 17.41 74.08
CA ASP A 250 -24.86 17.34 74.65
C ASP A 250 -25.80 16.66 73.63
N PRO A 251 -25.87 15.31 73.60
CA PRO A 251 -26.86 14.63 72.78
C PRO A 251 -28.28 15.03 73.23
N PRO A 252 -29.26 15.03 72.32
CA PRO A 252 -30.62 15.48 72.62
C PRO A 252 -31.25 14.73 73.80
N GLU A 253 -30.89 13.47 74.02
CA GLU A 253 -31.33 12.68 75.18
C GLU A 253 -30.82 13.25 76.51
N ILE A 254 -29.54 13.63 76.60
CA ILE A 254 -28.96 14.25 77.80
C ILE A 254 -29.57 15.63 78.04
N VAL A 255 -29.79 16.41 76.97
CA VAL A 255 -30.48 17.71 77.05
C VAL A 255 -31.90 17.53 77.59
N LEU A 256 -32.65 16.55 77.08
CA LEU A 256 -34.00 16.24 77.54
C LEU A 256 -34.01 15.77 79.00
N ALA A 257 -33.09 14.89 79.40
CA ALA A 257 -32.95 14.44 80.79
C ALA A 257 -32.61 15.60 81.74
N LYS A 258 -31.75 16.53 81.30
CA LYS A 258 -31.41 17.75 82.06
C LYS A 258 -32.61 18.67 82.22
N ILE A 259 -33.41 18.87 81.17
CA ILE A 259 -34.65 19.66 81.25
C ILE A 259 -35.68 18.97 82.14
N ASN A 260 -35.87 17.66 81.98
CA ASN A 260 -36.82 16.88 82.77
C ASN A 260 -36.45 16.85 84.26
N SER A 261 -35.17 16.67 84.61
CA SER A 261 -34.71 16.74 85.99
C SER A 261 -34.93 18.13 86.62
N VAL A 262 -34.82 19.21 85.83
CA VAL A 262 -35.15 20.56 86.29
C VAL A 262 -36.65 20.73 86.52
N ASN A 263 -37.48 20.20 85.62
CA ASN A 263 -38.93 20.27 85.71
C ASN A 263 -39.50 19.42 86.85
N GLN A 264 -38.90 18.27 87.15
CA GLN A 264 -39.30 17.37 88.25
C GLN A 264 -38.78 17.80 89.63
N SER A 265 -37.81 18.72 89.70
CA SER A 265 -37.19 19.10 90.97
C SER A 265 -38.11 20.00 91.79
N ASP A 266 -38.64 19.46 92.88
CA ASP A 266 -39.43 20.20 93.88
C ASP A 266 -38.68 21.41 94.45
N VAL A 267 -37.35 21.30 94.61
CA VAL A 267 -36.51 22.40 95.12
C VAL A 267 -36.50 23.56 94.13
N LYS A 268 -36.23 23.29 92.84
CA LYS A 268 -36.27 24.33 91.80
C LYS A 268 -37.69 24.86 91.58
N TYR A 269 -38.71 24.01 91.70
CA TYR A 269 -40.10 24.43 91.67
C TYR A 269 -40.41 25.41 92.81
N LYS A 270 -40.03 25.10 94.05
CA LYS A 270 -40.20 26.00 95.20
C LYS A 270 -39.40 27.29 95.05
N GLU A 271 -38.17 27.23 94.55
CA GLU A 271 -37.37 28.42 94.25
C GLU A 271 -38.01 29.32 93.18
N THR A 272 -38.46 28.75 92.06
CA THR A 272 -39.10 29.49 90.98
C THR A 272 -40.47 30.04 91.41
N PHE A 273 -41.25 29.28 92.16
CA PHE A 273 -42.49 29.73 92.80
C PHE A 273 -42.21 30.89 93.76
N ASN A 274 -41.22 30.77 94.64
CA ASN A 274 -40.84 31.81 95.59
C ASN A 274 -40.33 33.09 94.90
N LYS A 275 -39.65 32.97 93.75
CA LYS A 275 -39.13 34.10 92.98
C LYS A 275 -40.18 34.75 92.07
N ARG A 276 -41.07 33.96 91.45
CA ARG A 276 -41.99 34.45 90.40
C ARG A 276 -43.43 34.63 90.85
N ILE A 277 -43.91 33.83 91.80
CA ILE A 277 -45.35 33.70 92.12
C ILE A 277 -45.65 34.07 93.58
N LYS A 278 -44.74 33.84 94.52
CA LYS A 278 -44.94 34.17 95.95
C LYS A 278 -45.17 35.67 96.11
N GLY A 279 -46.36 36.03 96.55
CA GLY A 279 -46.80 37.42 96.77
C GLY A 279 -47.41 38.12 95.54
N LYS A 280 -47.42 37.48 94.35
CA LYS A 280 -48.14 37.98 93.17
C LYS A 280 -49.41 37.17 92.97
N TYR A 281 -50.55 37.76 93.34
CA TYR A 281 -51.86 37.17 93.09
C TYR A 281 -52.18 37.27 91.59
N ILE A 282 -52.28 36.13 90.90
CA ILE A 282 -52.57 36.05 89.47
C ILE A 282 -54.10 36.10 89.32
N PHE A 283 -54.70 37.28 89.16
CA PHE A 283 -56.06 37.36 88.62
C PHE A 283 -56.01 37.04 87.12
N SER A 284 -57.13 36.54 86.60
CA SER A 284 -57.42 36.52 85.15
C SER A 284 -57.20 37.93 84.57
N PRO A 285 -56.70 38.10 83.33
CA PRO A 285 -56.46 39.43 82.77
C PRO A 285 -57.67 40.38 82.93
N ASP A 286 -57.41 41.63 83.34
CA ASP A 286 -58.41 42.64 83.74
C ASP A 286 -59.53 42.77 82.71
N THR A 287 -60.71 42.24 83.04
CA THR A 287 -61.94 42.44 82.25
C THR A 287 -62.43 43.89 82.39
N PRO A 288 -63.04 44.50 81.35
CA PRO A 288 -63.45 45.91 81.35
C PRO A 288 -64.40 46.30 82.49
N TYR A 289 -65.09 45.32 83.08
CA TYR A 289 -65.93 45.50 84.27
C TYR A 289 -65.13 45.86 85.54
N ILE A 290 -63.99 45.21 85.74
CA ILE A 290 -63.13 45.40 86.92
C ILE A 290 -62.45 46.78 86.86
N THR A 291 -62.04 47.23 85.66
CA THR A 291 -61.50 48.59 85.46
C THR A 291 -62.55 49.66 85.74
N HIS A 292 -63.79 49.50 85.23
CA HIS A 292 -64.87 50.44 85.52
C HIS A 292 -65.17 50.54 87.03
N SER A 293 -65.20 49.42 87.74
CA SER A 293 -65.41 49.41 89.20
C SER A 293 -64.34 50.20 89.95
N LYS A 294 -63.06 50.08 89.55
CA LYS A 294 -61.94 50.81 90.18
C LYS A 294 -62.00 52.31 89.89
N ASP A 295 -62.43 52.70 88.70
CA ASP A 295 -62.54 54.12 88.33
C ASP A 295 -63.73 54.79 89.03
N MET A 296 -64.85 54.08 89.19
CA MET A 296 -65.98 54.55 90.00
C MET A 296 -65.59 54.76 91.46
N GLU A 297 -64.89 53.80 92.07
CA GLU A 297 -64.42 53.89 93.46
C GLU A 297 -63.53 55.13 93.68
N LYS A 298 -62.64 55.43 92.72
CA LYS A 298 -61.82 56.65 92.76
C LYS A 298 -62.68 57.91 92.73
N LEU A 299 -63.64 58.01 91.81
CA LEU A 299 -64.52 59.19 91.73
C LEU A 299 -65.30 59.42 93.03
N TYR A 300 -65.83 58.36 93.65
CA TYR A 300 -66.50 58.48 94.96
C TYR A 300 -65.55 58.95 96.06
N SER A 301 -64.31 58.46 96.08
CA SER A 301 -63.32 58.87 97.08
C SER A 301 -62.92 60.35 96.94
N THR A 302 -62.74 60.87 95.72
CA THR A 302 -62.42 62.29 95.51
C THR A 302 -63.58 63.21 95.84
N VAL A 303 -64.81 62.80 95.53
CA VAL A 303 -66.00 63.59 95.90
C VAL A 303 -66.15 63.65 97.42
N SER A 304 -65.90 62.53 98.11
CA SER A 304 -65.97 62.49 99.58
C SER A 304 -64.89 63.36 100.25
N SER A 305 -63.67 63.42 99.71
CA SER A 305 -62.62 64.27 100.28
C SER A 305 -62.89 65.76 100.06
N ILE A 306 -63.36 66.15 98.87
CA ILE A 306 -63.67 67.56 98.56
C ILE A 306 -64.83 68.08 99.41
N LEU A 307 -65.86 67.26 99.67
CA LEU A 307 -66.97 67.62 100.56
C LEU A 307 -66.52 67.82 102.02
N CYS A 308 -65.56 67.04 102.49
CA CYS A 308 -65.00 67.20 103.84
C CYS A 308 -64.20 68.51 103.98
N ASP A 309 -63.44 68.89 102.95
CA ASP A 309 -62.62 70.11 102.97
C ASP A 309 -63.46 71.40 102.91
N VAL A 310 -64.60 71.39 102.21
CA VAL A 310 -65.53 72.55 102.20
C VAL A 310 -66.19 72.76 103.56
N GLN A 311 -66.50 71.68 104.29
CA GLN A 311 -67.19 71.78 105.59
C GLN A 311 -66.26 72.28 106.72
N LEU A 312 -64.96 72.00 106.65
CA LEU A 312 -63.94 72.53 107.57
C LEU A 312 -63.63 74.02 107.32
N SER A 313 -63.99 74.56 106.16
CA SER A 313 -63.78 75.97 105.81
C SER A 313 -64.90 76.91 106.33
N SER A 314 -65.98 76.36 106.89
CA SER A 314 -67.13 77.12 107.40
C SER A 314 -67.23 77.21 108.94
N GLU A 315 -66.26 76.68 109.68
CA GLU A 315 -66.23 76.69 111.16
C GLU A 315 -65.00 77.39 111.79
N PHE A 316 -64.23 78.19 111.03
CA PHE A 316 -63.26 79.18 111.53
C PHE A 316 -63.20 80.43 110.66
#